data_AF-A0AAV6CF35-F1
#
_entry.id   AF-A0AAV6CF35-F1
#
_cell.length_a   1.000
_cell.length_b   1.000
_cell.length_c   1.000
_cell.angle_alpha   90.00
_cell.angle_beta   90.00
_cell.angle_gamma   90.00
#
_symmetry.space_group_name_H-M   'P 1'
#
loop_
_entity.id
_entity.type
_entity.pdbx_description
1 polymer ?
#
loop_
_entity_poly.entity_id
_entity_poly.type
_entity_poly.pdbx_seq_one_letter_code
_entity_poly.pdbx_strand_id
1 'polypeptide(L)'
;MIWRFSKGGRDSSALSLNWSNRSFFSKTGLFLLGIVQFCIFGAAPTNDNFSSSTLLTRPSDVIVSSNIGATAEFSEPPHAGTAPARSVWWRFRPATDGVLRLSTEGSTFDTRLAFYTGVRLTSLTAVGYNDNAAPGRKWSEVALPVLPDRTYHIALDGIGGATGQLRLGYNFEARAVHAVQTSTQSEQGATGVAISSATIVPEGEAVILTATATNHYSRFSHWQTLAGGYISCSPVFTITPTNDLHAVAVFRPRTFTEEFDLPLIFEGDWRGTNITRPHGPENSIRSRPFTGSGTSRLRMTRPTRGGRGSFEFRVSSERSWDTLVFWVNETLHATWSGEVPWTVHEFDMPPGDVTLQWIYSKDAQGNAGEDLAMIDNLFIPPPVSVSFHATLQGGERWLTLTGDKEQCWRVEASRDLRAWHVLTDQRTDGAGQLRLRVPDWTSLYVRARPQ
;
A
#
# COMPACT_ATOMS: atom_id res chain seq x y z
N MET A 1 -33.94 11.98 -36.62
CA MET A 1 -35.37 12.30 -36.41
C MET A 1 -35.55 12.88 -35.03
N ILE A 2 -36.21 14.04 -34.92
CA ILE A 2 -36.72 14.58 -33.65
C ILE A 2 -38.11 13.99 -33.45
N TRP A 3 -38.42 13.52 -32.23
CA TRP A 3 -39.73 12.97 -31.89
C TRP A 3 -40.39 13.80 -30.79
N ARG A 4 -41.67 14.09 -30.98
CA ARG A 4 -42.56 14.60 -29.94
C ARG A 4 -43.91 13.90 -30.09
N PHE A 5 -44.40 13.31 -29.01
CA PHE A 5 -45.74 12.75 -28.93
C PHE A 5 -46.53 13.43 -27.82
N SER A 6 -47.78 13.80 -28.12
CA SER A 6 -48.82 13.97 -27.11
C SER A 6 -50.12 13.34 -27.62
N LYS A 7 -50.79 12.60 -26.74
CA LYS A 7 -51.93 11.72 -26.98
C LYS A 7 -53.21 12.39 -26.49
N GLY A 8 -54.33 12.20 -27.20
CA GLY A 8 -55.66 12.35 -26.60
C GLY A 8 -56.83 12.41 -27.58
N GLY A 9 -57.67 11.38 -27.61
CA GLY A 9 -59.10 11.54 -27.94
C GLY A 9 -59.75 10.53 -28.89
N ARG A 10 -60.12 9.36 -28.35
CA ARG A 10 -61.22 8.42 -28.66
C ARG A 10 -61.48 7.92 -30.10
N ASP A 11 -61.52 6.59 -30.13
CA ASP A 11 -62.15 5.65 -31.06
C ASP A 11 -61.58 5.42 -32.47
N SER A 12 -61.51 4.13 -32.78
CA SER A 12 -61.35 3.47 -34.07
C SER A 12 -59.93 3.26 -34.64
N SER A 13 -59.76 2.02 -35.06
CA SER A 13 -58.62 1.29 -35.57
C SER A 13 -58.19 1.72 -36.98
N ALA A 14 -56.94 1.42 -37.32
CA ALA A 14 -56.34 1.42 -38.67
C ALA A 14 -55.88 2.78 -39.24
N LEU A 15 -54.56 3.00 -39.24
CA LEU A 15 -53.91 3.89 -40.19
C LEU A 15 -53.48 3.05 -41.40
N SER A 16 -54.29 3.11 -42.45
CA SER A 16 -53.91 2.69 -43.80
C SER A 16 -53.02 3.77 -44.42
N LEU A 17 -51.90 3.36 -45.03
CA LEU A 17 -51.14 4.24 -45.92
C LEU A 17 -51.66 4.02 -47.33
N ASN A 18 -52.50 4.93 -47.80
CA ASN A 18 -52.90 5.01 -49.20
C ASN A 18 -51.79 5.68 -50.02
N TRP A 19 -51.37 5.02 -51.10
CA TRP A 19 -50.54 5.62 -52.13
C TRP A 19 -51.41 5.85 -53.37
N SER A 20 -51.66 7.11 -53.69
CA SER A 20 -52.24 7.49 -54.98
C SER A 20 -51.11 7.83 -55.94
N ASN A 21 -51.00 7.13 -57.06
CA ASN A 21 -50.68 7.85 -58.29
C ASN A 21 -51.28 7.20 -59.53
N ARG A 22 -51.87 8.09 -60.34
CA ARG A 22 -52.63 7.81 -61.56
C ARG A 22 -51.71 7.27 -62.66
N SER A 23 -52.31 6.46 -63.51
CA SER A 23 -51.74 5.93 -64.75
C SER A 23 -51.40 7.04 -65.76
N PHE A 24 -50.23 6.93 -66.39
CA PHE A 24 -49.95 7.44 -67.73
C PHE A 24 -48.97 6.49 -68.45
N PHE A 25 -49.28 6.16 -69.71
CA PHE A 25 -48.59 5.19 -70.57
C PHE A 25 -47.17 5.62 -71.00
N SER A 26 -46.26 4.64 -71.19
CA SER A 26 -45.53 4.37 -72.46
C SER A 26 -44.09 3.81 -72.29
N LYS A 27 -43.91 2.58 -72.80
CA LYS A 27 -42.73 1.94 -73.44
C LYS A 27 -41.35 1.93 -72.75
N THR A 28 -40.87 0.68 -72.55
CA THR A 28 -39.47 0.20 -72.57
C THR A 28 -38.48 0.92 -71.66
N GLY A 29 -38.26 0.36 -70.47
CA GLY A 29 -37.15 0.70 -69.59
C GLY A 29 -36.82 -0.47 -68.65
N LEU A 30 -35.64 -1.04 -68.84
CA LEU A 30 -35.04 -2.10 -68.03
C LEU A 30 -35.00 -1.65 -66.56
N PHE A 31 -35.78 -2.28 -65.68
CA PHE A 31 -35.68 -2.04 -64.23
C PHE A 31 -34.49 -2.85 -63.69
N LEU A 32 -33.39 -2.17 -63.39
CA LEU A 32 -32.38 -2.70 -62.48
C LEU A 32 -33.06 -2.95 -61.13
N LEU A 33 -33.09 -4.23 -60.70
CA LEU A 33 -33.41 -4.60 -59.34
C LEU A 33 -32.27 -4.05 -58.45
N GLY A 34 -32.47 -2.87 -57.88
CA GLY A 34 -31.60 -2.36 -56.83
C GLY A 34 -31.69 -3.32 -55.65
N ILE A 35 -30.65 -4.10 -55.44
CA ILE A 35 -30.44 -4.86 -54.21
C ILE A 35 -30.35 -3.83 -53.09
N VAL A 36 -31.45 -3.65 -52.35
CA VAL A 36 -31.38 -3.08 -51.01
C VAL A 36 -30.66 -4.13 -50.19
N GLN A 37 -29.35 -3.97 -50.04
CA GLN A 37 -28.57 -4.77 -49.13
C GLN A 37 -29.05 -4.43 -47.72
N PHE A 38 -30.01 -5.20 -47.22
CA PHE A 38 -30.26 -5.29 -45.81
C PHE A 38 -28.95 -5.77 -45.19
N CYS A 39 -28.23 -4.86 -44.51
CA CYS A 39 -27.18 -5.26 -43.60
C CYS A 39 -27.81 -6.15 -42.55
N ILE A 40 -27.64 -7.46 -42.68
CA ILE A 40 -27.92 -8.41 -41.61
C ILE A 40 -26.87 -8.13 -40.53
N PHE A 41 -27.17 -7.24 -39.59
CA PHE A 41 -26.47 -7.24 -38.31
C PHE A 41 -26.72 -8.63 -37.72
N GLY A 42 -25.65 -9.40 -37.46
CA GLY A 42 -25.78 -10.67 -36.74
C GLY A 42 -26.57 -10.44 -35.47
N ALA A 43 -27.58 -11.27 -35.21
CA ALA A 43 -28.39 -11.16 -34.00
C ALA A 43 -27.47 -11.17 -32.77
N ALA A 44 -27.74 -10.27 -31.82
CA ALA A 44 -26.98 -10.21 -30.59
C ALA A 44 -26.99 -11.58 -29.88
N PRO A 45 -25.87 -11.99 -29.25
CA PRO A 45 -25.82 -13.22 -28.46
C PRO A 45 -26.90 -13.23 -27.37
N THR A 46 -27.36 -14.42 -26.96
CA THR A 46 -28.40 -14.54 -25.92
C THR A 46 -27.98 -13.94 -24.58
N ASN A 47 -26.67 -13.84 -24.34
CA ASN A 47 -26.07 -13.27 -23.14
C ASN A 47 -25.46 -11.89 -23.38
N ASP A 48 -26.01 -11.13 -24.35
CA ASP A 48 -25.62 -9.75 -24.63
C ASP A 48 -25.86 -8.82 -23.43
N ASN A 49 -27.03 -8.90 -22.80
CA ASN A 49 -27.37 -8.04 -21.66
C ASN A 49 -26.98 -8.68 -20.33
N PHE A 50 -26.56 -7.88 -19.37
CA PHE A 50 -26.28 -8.25 -17.98
C PHE A 50 -27.44 -9.05 -17.35
N SER A 51 -28.67 -8.61 -17.60
CA SER A 51 -29.88 -9.27 -17.09
C SER A 51 -30.08 -10.69 -17.66
N SER A 52 -29.56 -10.98 -18.86
CA SER A 52 -29.61 -12.27 -19.53
C SER A 52 -28.30 -13.05 -19.44
N SER A 53 -27.42 -12.70 -18.48
CA SER A 53 -26.16 -13.39 -18.22
C SER A 53 -26.34 -14.91 -18.13
N THR A 54 -25.52 -15.67 -18.85
CA THR A 54 -25.58 -17.13 -18.82
C THR A 54 -24.98 -17.67 -17.53
N LEU A 55 -25.68 -18.57 -16.83
CA LEU A 55 -25.18 -19.20 -15.61
C LEU A 55 -24.17 -20.30 -15.94
N LEU A 56 -22.98 -20.22 -15.34
CA LEU A 56 -22.00 -21.30 -15.31
C LEU A 56 -22.39 -22.30 -14.22
N THR A 57 -22.75 -23.52 -14.62
CA THR A 57 -23.30 -24.54 -13.70
C THR A 57 -22.31 -25.67 -13.35
N ARG A 58 -21.27 -25.86 -14.17
CA ARG A 58 -20.22 -26.87 -13.92
C ARG A 58 -19.06 -26.24 -13.14
N PRO A 59 -18.23 -27.03 -12.43
CA PRO A 59 -16.99 -26.53 -11.84
C PRO A 59 -15.96 -26.11 -12.89
N SER A 60 -15.89 -26.80 -14.02
CA SER A 60 -15.02 -26.44 -15.13
C SER A 60 -15.67 -26.78 -16.47
N ASP A 61 -15.40 -25.95 -17.48
CA ASP A 61 -15.78 -26.17 -18.86
C ASP A 61 -15.02 -25.23 -19.80
N VAL A 62 -15.17 -25.46 -21.11
CA VAL A 62 -14.74 -24.55 -22.17
C VAL A 62 -15.95 -24.22 -23.03
N ILE A 63 -16.38 -22.96 -22.97
CA ILE A 63 -17.48 -22.45 -23.78
C ILE A 63 -16.92 -21.79 -25.04
N VAL A 64 -17.39 -22.22 -26.19
CA VAL A 64 -17.17 -21.52 -27.46
C VAL A 64 -18.43 -20.74 -27.81
N SER A 65 -18.28 -19.43 -27.99
CA SER A 65 -19.37 -18.48 -28.24
C SER A 65 -18.90 -17.39 -29.23
N SER A 66 -19.63 -16.29 -29.31
CA SER A 66 -19.26 -15.09 -30.07
C SER A 66 -19.80 -13.84 -29.38
N ASN A 67 -19.11 -12.71 -29.57
CA ASN A 67 -19.62 -11.38 -29.25
C ASN A 67 -20.02 -10.57 -30.51
N ILE A 68 -20.07 -11.21 -31.69
CA ILE A 68 -20.56 -10.58 -32.91
C ILE A 68 -22.03 -10.21 -32.71
N GLY A 69 -22.36 -8.94 -32.92
CA GLY A 69 -23.72 -8.42 -32.71
C GLY A 69 -24.01 -7.97 -31.28
N ALA A 70 -23.11 -8.23 -30.32
CA ALA A 70 -23.26 -7.76 -28.95
C ALA A 70 -23.22 -6.22 -28.86
N THR A 71 -23.78 -5.65 -27.79
CA THR A 71 -23.93 -4.22 -27.58
C THR A 71 -23.58 -3.84 -26.14
N ALA A 72 -22.94 -2.68 -25.97
CA ALA A 72 -22.75 -2.10 -24.66
C ALA A 72 -24.08 -1.59 -24.09
N GLU A 73 -24.34 -1.89 -22.82
CA GLU A 73 -25.52 -1.42 -22.11
C GLU A 73 -25.32 -0.01 -21.55
N PHE A 74 -26.41 0.75 -21.46
CA PHE A 74 -26.36 2.05 -20.79
C PHE A 74 -25.97 1.86 -19.32
N SER A 75 -24.95 2.60 -18.86
CA SER A 75 -24.38 2.52 -17.51
C SER A 75 -23.65 1.22 -17.18
N GLU A 76 -23.26 0.45 -18.18
CA GLU A 76 -22.32 -0.65 -18.01
C GLU A 76 -20.94 -0.12 -17.57
N PRO A 77 -20.33 -0.71 -16.53
CA PRO A 77 -19.03 -0.27 -16.04
C PRO A 77 -17.91 -0.57 -17.04
N PRO A 78 -16.84 0.24 -17.05
CA PRO A 78 -15.66 -0.04 -17.87
C PRO A 78 -15.04 -1.41 -17.59
N HIS A 79 -14.79 -2.21 -18.62
CA HIS A 79 -14.07 -3.48 -18.51
C HIS A 79 -12.57 -3.24 -18.65
N ALA A 80 -11.79 -3.71 -17.66
CA ALA A 80 -10.34 -3.48 -17.59
C ALA A 80 -9.94 -2.00 -17.80
N GLY A 81 -10.73 -1.08 -17.23
CA GLY A 81 -10.48 0.37 -17.27
C GLY A 81 -10.96 1.09 -18.54
N THR A 82 -11.67 0.40 -19.44
CA THR A 82 -12.10 0.96 -20.73
C THR A 82 -13.59 0.83 -20.97
N ALA A 83 -14.18 1.81 -21.66
CA ALA A 83 -15.62 1.81 -21.92
C ALA A 83 -16.06 0.52 -22.66
N PRO A 84 -17.21 -0.06 -22.26
CA PRO A 84 -17.75 -1.27 -22.89
C PRO A 84 -18.14 -0.99 -24.35
N ALA A 85 -18.05 -2.03 -25.19
CA ALA A 85 -18.40 -1.94 -26.60
C ALA A 85 -19.24 -3.13 -27.10
N ARG A 86 -18.73 -4.34 -26.94
CA ARG A 86 -19.27 -5.60 -27.49
C ARG A 86 -19.18 -6.69 -26.41
N SER A 87 -19.67 -6.37 -25.22
CA SER A 87 -19.60 -7.23 -24.04
C SER A 87 -20.65 -8.33 -24.09
N VAL A 88 -20.30 -9.48 -23.55
CA VAL A 88 -21.21 -10.59 -23.28
C VAL A 88 -21.01 -11.08 -21.86
N TRP A 89 -22.09 -11.56 -21.24
CA TRP A 89 -22.18 -11.76 -19.80
C TRP A 89 -22.37 -13.22 -19.39
N TRP A 90 -21.62 -13.65 -18.39
CA TRP A 90 -21.88 -14.86 -17.63
C TRP A 90 -22.03 -14.52 -16.15
N ARG A 91 -22.62 -15.45 -15.41
CA ARG A 91 -22.65 -15.40 -13.96
C ARG A 91 -22.23 -16.74 -13.37
N PHE A 92 -21.62 -16.69 -12.21
CA PHE A 92 -21.18 -17.85 -11.45
C PHE A 92 -21.58 -17.67 -9.99
N ARG A 93 -22.10 -18.74 -9.37
CA ARG A 93 -22.45 -18.77 -7.96
C ARG A 93 -21.91 -20.07 -7.37
N PRO A 94 -20.75 -20.06 -6.69
CA PRO A 94 -20.17 -21.28 -6.14
C PRO A 94 -20.97 -21.75 -4.92
N ALA A 95 -20.96 -23.06 -4.68
CA ALA A 95 -21.57 -23.67 -3.50
C ALA A 95 -20.63 -23.72 -2.28
N THR A 96 -19.33 -23.65 -2.52
CA THR A 96 -18.27 -23.62 -1.50
C THR A 96 -17.33 -22.45 -1.77
N ASP A 97 -16.44 -22.17 -0.84
CA ASP A 97 -15.25 -21.39 -1.12
C ASP A 97 -14.33 -22.09 -2.13
N GLY A 98 -13.52 -21.27 -2.81
CA GLY A 98 -12.54 -21.77 -3.76
C GLY A 98 -11.92 -20.67 -4.61
N VAL A 99 -11.19 -21.09 -5.64
CA VAL A 99 -10.58 -20.19 -6.62
C VAL A 99 -11.20 -20.46 -7.98
N LEU A 100 -11.73 -19.41 -8.61
CA LEU A 100 -12.19 -19.46 -9.99
C LEU A 100 -11.11 -18.90 -10.90
N ARG A 101 -10.60 -19.74 -11.80
CA ARG A 101 -9.75 -19.35 -12.92
C ARG A 101 -10.59 -19.18 -14.17
N LEU A 102 -10.38 -18.09 -14.89
CA LEU A 102 -11.03 -17.75 -16.14
C LEU A 102 -9.95 -17.43 -17.17
N SER A 103 -10.06 -18.02 -18.36
CA SER A 103 -9.15 -17.75 -19.49
C SER A 103 -9.95 -17.58 -20.77
N THR A 104 -9.51 -16.64 -21.60
CA THR A 104 -10.05 -16.45 -22.95
C THR A 104 -9.14 -16.94 -24.06
N GLU A 105 -8.13 -17.73 -23.69
CA GLU A 105 -7.19 -18.33 -24.64
C GLU A 105 -7.93 -19.08 -25.75
N GLY A 106 -7.50 -18.87 -26.99
CA GLY A 106 -8.12 -19.44 -28.19
C GLY A 106 -9.23 -18.58 -28.79
N SER A 107 -9.55 -17.42 -28.21
CA SER A 107 -10.38 -16.41 -28.87
C SER A 107 -9.69 -15.84 -30.11
N THR A 108 -10.49 -15.45 -31.10
CA THR A 108 -9.99 -14.97 -32.42
C THR A 108 -9.71 -13.47 -32.48
N PHE A 109 -9.97 -12.76 -31.39
CA PHE A 109 -9.80 -11.32 -31.25
C PHE A 109 -9.15 -11.00 -29.91
N ASP A 110 -8.72 -9.75 -29.77
CA ASP A 110 -8.08 -9.23 -28.56
C ASP A 110 -9.12 -9.01 -27.47
N THR A 111 -9.12 -9.85 -26.44
CA THR A 111 -10.16 -9.88 -25.41
C THR A 111 -9.86 -8.97 -24.23
N ARG A 112 -10.93 -8.58 -23.53
CA ARG A 112 -10.88 -7.98 -22.19
C ARG A 112 -11.83 -8.74 -21.29
N LEU A 113 -11.37 -9.10 -20.10
CA LEU A 113 -12.13 -9.82 -19.09
C LEU A 113 -12.29 -8.97 -17.84
N ALA A 114 -13.52 -8.86 -17.34
CA ALA A 114 -13.81 -8.23 -16.05
C ALA A 114 -14.70 -9.14 -15.20
N PHE A 115 -14.34 -9.26 -13.91
CA PHE A 115 -15.04 -10.04 -12.91
C PHE A 115 -15.63 -9.10 -11.86
N TYR A 116 -16.93 -9.20 -11.63
CA TYR A 116 -17.70 -8.27 -10.81
C TYR A 116 -18.45 -8.98 -9.70
N THR A 117 -18.76 -8.22 -8.65
CA THR A 117 -19.80 -8.55 -7.68
C THR A 117 -20.82 -7.43 -7.61
N GLY A 118 -22.02 -7.74 -7.13
CA GLY A 118 -23.14 -6.80 -7.05
C GLY A 118 -24.41 -7.38 -7.67
N VAL A 119 -25.51 -6.64 -7.55
CA VAL A 119 -26.85 -7.11 -7.96
C VAL A 119 -27.46 -6.29 -9.10
N ARG A 120 -26.87 -5.14 -9.45
CA ARG A 120 -27.33 -4.24 -10.50
C ARG A 120 -26.16 -3.75 -11.33
N LEU A 121 -26.35 -3.61 -12.64
CA LEU A 121 -25.34 -3.12 -13.59
C LEU A 121 -24.70 -1.79 -13.13
N THR A 122 -25.52 -0.86 -12.65
CA THR A 122 -25.10 0.49 -12.20
C THR A 122 -24.29 0.51 -10.91
N SER A 123 -24.18 -0.62 -10.20
CA SER A 123 -23.50 -0.72 -8.90
C SER A 123 -22.62 -1.96 -8.82
N LEU A 124 -22.15 -2.45 -9.96
CA LEU A 124 -21.18 -3.54 -9.99
C LEU A 124 -19.82 -3.03 -9.49
N THR A 125 -19.17 -3.83 -8.65
CA THR A 125 -17.82 -3.59 -8.17
C THR A 125 -16.90 -4.61 -8.80
N ALA A 126 -15.89 -4.15 -9.55
CA ALA A 126 -14.86 -5.02 -10.11
C ALA A 126 -14.04 -5.64 -8.97
N VAL A 127 -13.89 -6.96 -8.99
CA VAL A 127 -13.06 -7.73 -8.04
C VAL A 127 -11.80 -8.30 -8.71
N GLY A 128 -11.74 -8.26 -10.05
CA GLY A 128 -10.52 -8.39 -10.82
C GLY A 128 -10.82 -8.29 -12.32
N TYR A 129 -9.79 -8.05 -13.12
CA TYR A 129 -9.91 -7.89 -14.57
C TYR A 129 -8.55 -8.13 -15.21
N ASN A 130 -8.56 -8.43 -16.50
CA ASN A 130 -7.35 -8.53 -17.30
C ASN A 130 -7.67 -8.23 -18.76
N ASP A 131 -6.72 -7.62 -19.46
CA ASP A 131 -6.75 -7.32 -20.89
C ASP A 131 -5.90 -8.39 -21.59
N ASN A 132 -4.61 -8.44 -21.25
CA ASN A 132 -3.66 -9.40 -21.77
C ASN A 132 -3.02 -10.17 -20.62
N ALA A 133 -3.07 -11.50 -20.71
CA ALA A 133 -2.54 -12.38 -19.68
C ALA A 133 -1.01 -12.28 -19.56
N ALA A 134 -0.33 -11.91 -20.65
CA ALA A 134 1.10 -11.65 -20.68
C ALA A 134 1.45 -10.73 -21.87
N PRO A 135 2.62 -10.05 -21.85
CA PRO A 135 3.09 -9.26 -22.99
C PRO A 135 3.06 -10.06 -24.30
N GLY A 136 2.42 -9.51 -25.34
CA GLY A 136 2.30 -10.15 -26.66
C GLY A 136 1.21 -11.22 -26.80
N ARG A 137 0.49 -11.55 -25.72
CA ARG A 137 -0.78 -12.30 -25.82
C ARG A 137 -1.91 -11.32 -26.11
N LYS A 138 -2.99 -11.83 -26.72
CA LYS A 138 -4.24 -11.10 -27.05
C LYS A 138 -5.45 -11.71 -26.36
N TRP A 139 -5.19 -12.44 -25.28
CA TRP A 139 -6.21 -13.11 -24.51
C TRP A 139 -6.00 -12.80 -23.04
N SER A 140 -7.10 -12.68 -22.32
CA SER A 140 -7.13 -12.35 -20.90
C SER A 140 -7.21 -13.60 -20.02
N GLU A 141 -6.61 -13.54 -18.84
CA GLU A 141 -6.74 -14.54 -17.77
C GLU A 141 -6.81 -13.88 -16.39
N VAL A 142 -7.67 -14.42 -15.53
CA VAL A 142 -7.84 -13.99 -14.14
C VAL A 142 -8.06 -15.21 -13.24
N ALA A 143 -7.46 -15.20 -12.05
CA ALA A 143 -7.69 -16.18 -10.99
C ALA A 143 -8.03 -15.44 -9.69
N LEU A 144 -9.19 -15.72 -9.10
CA LEU A 144 -9.67 -15.00 -7.92
C LEU A 144 -10.34 -15.93 -6.91
N PRO A 145 -10.19 -15.64 -5.60
CA PRO A 145 -10.98 -16.31 -4.58
C PRO A 145 -12.46 -15.93 -4.70
N VAL A 146 -13.32 -16.92 -4.52
CA VAL A 146 -14.77 -16.77 -4.55
C VAL A 146 -15.37 -17.35 -3.27
N LEU A 147 -16.44 -16.72 -2.79
CA LEU A 147 -17.16 -17.11 -1.58
C LEU A 147 -18.48 -17.81 -1.95
N PRO A 148 -18.92 -18.79 -1.15
CA PRO A 148 -20.16 -19.51 -1.40
C PRO A 148 -21.36 -18.56 -1.44
N ASP A 149 -22.38 -18.93 -2.21
CA ASP A 149 -23.65 -18.22 -2.33
C ASP A 149 -23.60 -16.76 -2.82
N ARG A 150 -22.41 -16.25 -3.14
CA ARG A 150 -22.23 -14.95 -3.77
C ARG A 150 -22.29 -15.10 -5.28
N THR A 151 -23.12 -14.28 -5.93
CA THR A 151 -23.16 -14.23 -7.39
C THR A 151 -22.05 -13.31 -7.89
N TYR A 152 -21.21 -13.86 -8.75
CA TYR A 152 -20.18 -13.15 -9.49
C TYR A 152 -20.60 -13.04 -10.95
N HIS A 153 -20.30 -11.91 -11.57
CA HIS A 153 -20.62 -11.64 -12.97
C HIS A 153 -19.33 -11.51 -13.77
N ILE A 154 -19.29 -12.12 -14.95
CA ILE A 154 -18.14 -12.16 -15.84
C ILE A 154 -18.55 -11.43 -17.11
N ALA A 155 -17.88 -10.33 -17.42
CA ALA A 155 -18.04 -9.64 -18.69
C ALA A 155 -16.82 -9.90 -19.56
N LEU A 156 -17.06 -10.31 -20.82
CA LEU A 156 -16.03 -10.43 -21.85
C LEU A 156 -16.33 -9.48 -22.99
N ASP A 157 -15.39 -8.61 -23.30
CA ASP A 157 -15.47 -7.63 -24.38
C ASP A 157 -14.22 -7.73 -25.28
N GLY A 158 -14.18 -7.01 -26.39
CA GLY A 158 -13.01 -6.92 -27.27
C GLY A 158 -12.37 -5.54 -27.25
N ILE A 159 -11.04 -5.47 -27.37
CA ILE A 159 -10.28 -4.21 -27.50
C ILE A 159 -10.81 -3.39 -28.68
N GLY A 160 -11.13 -2.12 -28.44
CA GLY A 160 -11.67 -1.22 -29.48
C GLY A 160 -13.01 -1.66 -30.08
N GLY A 161 -13.76 -2.53 -29.40
CA GLY A 161 -14.98 -3.13 -29.94
C GLY A 161 -14.73 -4.26 -30.93
N ALA A 162 -13.54 -4.89 -30.87
CA ALA A 162 -13.24 -6.09 -31.65
C ALA A 162 -14.27 -7.20 -31.37
N THR A 163 -14.62 -7.92 -32.43
CA THR A 163 -15.57 -9.04 -32.34
C THR A 163 -15.03 -10.27 -33.05
N GLY A 164 -15.47 -11.44 -32.61
CA GLY A 164 -15.16 -12.69 -33.29
C GLY A 164 -15.72 -13.90 -32.57
N GLN A 165 -15.13 -15.06 -32.84
CA GLN A 165 -15.31 -16.23 -32.01
C GLN A 165 -14.61 -16.00 -30.68
N LEU A 166 -15.36 -16.20 -29.61
CA LEU A 166 -14.94 -16.07 -28.22
C LEU A 166 -14.84 -17.46 -27.62
N ARG A 167 -13.74 -17.73 -26.91
CA ARG A 167 -13.58 -18.93 -26.10
C ARG A 167 -13.46 -18.51 -24.64
N LEU A 168 -14.26 -19.08 -23.76
CA LEU A 168 -14.18 -18.91 -22.31
C LEU A 168 -13.90 -20.27 -21.66
N GLY A 169 -12.66 -20.49 -21.25
CA GLY A 169 -12.30 -21.58 -20.35
C GLY A 169 -12.47 -21.14 -18.90
N TYR A 170 -13.07 -21.98 -18.08
CA TYR A 170 -13.14 -21.71 -16.64
C TYR A 170 -12.89 -22.98 -15.84
N ASN A 171 -12.29 -22.80 -14.66
CA ASN A 171 -12.01 -23.87 -13.72
C ASN A 171 -12.16 -23.34 -12.28
N PHE A 172 -13.09 -23.93 -11.54
CA PHE A 172 -13.31 -23.71 -10.13
C PHE A 172 -12.69 -24.84 -9.33
N GLU A 173 -11.77 -24.49 -8.45
CA GLU A 173 -11.12 -25.39 -7.51
C GLU A 173 -11.63 -25.06 -6.10
N ALA A 174 -12.37 -26.01 -5.50
CA ALA A 174 -12.82 -25.88 -4.11
C ALA A 174 -11.60 -25.94 -3.18
N ARG A 175 -11.42 -24.89 -2.37
CA ARG A 175 -10.29 -24.73 -1.45
C ARG A 175 -10.65 -23.65 -0.43
N ALA A 176 -10.12 -23.78 0.79
CA ALA A 176 -10.38 -22.78 1.81
C ALA A 176 -9.90 -21.40 1.36
N VAL A 177 -10.66 -20.35 1.70
CA VAL A 177 -10.21 -18.96 1.55
C VAL A 177 -10.36 -18.23 2.89
N HIS A 178 -9.43 -17.34 3.18
CA HIS A 178 -9.36 -16.65 4.46
C HIS A 178 -9.41 -15.13 4.27
N ALA A 179 -10.24 -14.47 5.06
CA ALA A 179 -10.28 -13.02 5.11
C ALA A 179 -9.06 -12.50 5.87
N VAL A 180 -8.35 -11.53 5.28
CA VAL A 180 -7.24 -10.84 5.94
C VAL A 180 -7.56 -9.35 6.00
N GLN A 181 -7.76 -8.88 7.23
CA GLN A 181 -8.07 -7.49 7.54
C GLN A 181 -6.93 -6.87 8.33
N THR A 182 -6.72 -5.58 8.11
CA THR A 182 -5.78 -4.79 8.88
C THR A 182 -6.44 -3.57 9.49
N SER A 183 -5.98 -3.20 10.68
CA SER A 183 -6.35 -1.95 11.34
C SER A 183 -5.15 -1.38 12.08
N THR A 184 -5.28 -0.16 12.59
CA THR A 184 -4.23 0.54 13.32
C THR A 184 -4.68 0.86 14.72
N GLN A 185 -3.79 0.64 15.69
CA GLN A 185 -3.93 1.12 17.06
C GLN A 185 -2.82 2.11 17.35
N SER A 186 -3.17 3.23 17.96
CA SER A 186 -2.22 4.30 18.28
C SER A 186 -2.20 4.55 19.78
N GLU A 187 -1.00 4.57 20.36
CA GLU A 187 -0.77 5.01 21.74
C GLU A 187 -0.39 6.49 21.75
N GLN A 188 -0.96 7.26 22.69
CA GLN A 188 -0.55 8.63 23.04
C GLN A 188 -0.19 9.54 21.83
N GLY A 189 -1.12 9.77 20.91
CA GLY A 189 -0.92 10.71 19.80
C GLY A 189 -0.03 10.22 18.65
N ALA A 190 0.49 8.98 18.73
CA ALA A 190 1.12 8.33 17.59
C ALA A 190 0.12 8.12 16.44
N THR A 191 0.60 8.05 15.21
CA THR A 191 -0.24 7.76 14.05
C THR A 191 0.51 6.90 13.03
N GLY A 192 -0.24 6.06 12.34
CA GLY A 192 0.28 5.19 11.30
C GLY A 192 -0.84 4.60 10.45
N VAL A 193 -0.46 3.91 9.39
CA VAL A 193 -1.38 3.20 8.48
C VAL A 193 -0.93 1.74 8.37
N ALA A 194 -1.91 0.84 8.31
CA ALA A 194 -1.74 -0.56 8.00
C ALA A 194 -2.35 -0.84 6.63
N ILE A 195 -1.65 -1.60 5.80
CA ILE A 195 -2.03 -1.92 4.42
C ILE A 195 -1.84 -3.42 4.20
N SER A 196 -2.84 -4.06 3.59
CA SER A 196 -2.74 -5.42 3.05
C SER A 196 -2.92 -5.41 1.53
N SER A 197 -2.16 -6.25 0.84
CA SER A 197 -2.22 -6.40 -0.62
C SER A 197 -3.40 -7.26 -1.10
N ALA A 198 -3.95 -8.11 -0.22
CA ALA A 198 -5.14 -8.93 -0.48
C ALA A 198 -6.03 -8.97 0.76
N THR A 199 -7.36 -8.93 0.56
CA THR A 199 -8.35 -8.99 1.63
C THR A 199 -8.99 -10.38 1.76
N ILE A 200 -8.96 -11.19 0.69
CA ILE A 200 -9.34 -12.60 0.70
C ILE A 200 -8.18 -13.38 0.07
N VAL A 201 -7.69 -14.41 0.75
CA VAL A 201 -6.49 -15.15 0.38
C VAL A 201 -6.84 -16.65 0.32
N PRO A 202 -6.61 -17.35 -0.80
CA PRO A 202 -6.78 -18.80 -0.88
C PRO A 202 -5.77 -19.54 0.00
N GLU A 203 -6.15 -20.65 0.65
CA GLU A 203 -5.42 -21.33 1.74
C GLU A 203 -3.89 -21.26 1.69
N GLY A 204 -3.09 -22.21 1.19
CA GLY A 204 -1.63 -22.06 1.06
C GLY A 204 -1.02 -20.88 0.24
N GLU A 205 -1.73 -19.77 -0.05
CA GLU A 205 -1.15 -18.54 -0.62
C GLU A 205 -0.76 -17.53 0.47
N ALA A 206 0.28 -16.75 0.19
CA ALA A 206 0.81 -15.79 1.14
C ALA A 206 0.37 -14.37 0.81
N VAL A 207 0.14 -13.56 1.85
CA VAL A 207 -0.14 -12.12 1.75
C VAL A 207 0.94 -11.32 2.47
N ILE A 208 1.31 -10.17 1.89
CA ILE A 208 2.21 -9.21 2.52
C ILE A 208 1.38 -8.19 3.28
N LEU A 209 1.66 -8.04 4.57
CA LEU A 209 1.14 -6.98 5.43
C LEU A 209 2.21 -5.93 5.65
N THR A 210 1.84 -4.66 5.53
CA THR A 210 2.75 -3.51 5.67
C THR A 210 2.15 -2.48 6.63
N ALA A 211 2.95 -2.00 7.56
CA ALA A 211 2.62 -0.90 8.46
C ALA A 211 3.64 0.22 8.27
N THR A 212 3.16 1.47 8.25
CA THR A 212 4.02 2.64 8.06
C THR A 212 3.55 3.75 8.98
N ALA A 213 4.48 4.30 9.77
CA ALA A 213 4.21 5.49 10.58
C ALA A 213 3.97 6.69 9.65
N THR A 214 2.97 7.52 9.96
CA THR A 214 2.59 8.64 9.08
C THR A 214 3.32 9.94 9.38
N ASN A 215 4.06 10.01 10.49
CA ASN A 215 4.85 11.16 10.87
C ASN A 215 6.14 10.75 11.58
N HIS A 216 7.04 11.71 11.74
CA HIS A 216 8.32 11.51 12.41
C HIS A 216 8.18 11.16 13.90
N TYR A 217 7.15 11.69 14.57
CA TYR A 217 6.89 11.49 16.00
C TYR A 217 6.38 10.10 16.37
N SER A 218 6.11 9.25 15.37
CA SER A 218 5.54 7.91 15.56
C SER A 218 6.52 6.84 15.11
N ARG A 219 6.46 5.69 15.78
CA ARG A 219 7.13 4.46 15.35
C ARG A 219 6.15 3.30 15.35
N PHE A 220 6.31 2.43 14.37
CA PHE A 220 5.71 1.10 14.42
C PHE A 220 6.31 0.33 15.61
N SER A 221 5.47 -0.36 16.37
CA SER A 221 5.92 -1.19 17.49
C SER A 221 5.84 -2.67 17.14
N HIS A 222 4.67 -3.16 16.77
CA HIS A 222 4.44 -4.57 16.42
C HIS A 222 3.06 -4.77 15.78
N TRP A 223 2.87 -5.94 15.21
CA TRP A 223 1.58 -6.49 14.81
C TRP A 223 1.04 -7.41 15.89
N GLN A 224 -0.25 -7.30 16.16
CA GLN A 224 -0.99 -8.19 17.06
C GLN A 224 -2.34 -8.58 16.46
N THR A 225 -2.99 -9.61 16.99
CA THR A 225 -4.39 -9.93 16.66
C THR A 225 -5.32 -8.95 17.36
N LEU A 226 -6.59 -8.93 16.95
CA LEU A 226 -7.61 -8.13 17.63
C LEU A 226 -7.75 -8.47 19.14
N ALA A 227 -7.44 -9.70 19.53
CA ALA A 227 -7.45 -10.15 20.92
C ALA A 227 -6.13 -9.84 21.69
N GLY A 228 -5.19 -9.14 21.07
CA GLY A 228 -3.89 -8.79 21.66
C GLY A 228 -2.82 -9.89 21.57
N GLY A 229 -3.05 -10.95 20.79
CA GLY A 229 -2.05 -11.99 20.54
C GLY A 229 -0.94 -11.48 19.63
N TYR A 230 0.33 -11.72 19.98
CA TYR A 230 1.46 -11.28 19.17
C TYR A 230 1.47 -11.94 17.77
N ILE A 231 1.80 -11.16 16.73
CA ILE A 231 1.98 -11.65 15.36
C ILE A 231 3.43 -11.45 14.87
N SER A 232 3.91 -10.21 14.83
CA SER A 232 5.20 -9.90 14.20
C SER A 232 5.78 -8.56 14.69
N CYS A 233 7.10 -8.51 14.86
CA CYS A 233 7.85 -7.27 15.11
C CYS A 233 8.27 -6.56 13.82
N SER A 234 8.12 -7.20 12.65
CA SER A 234 8.49 -6.55 11.39
C SER A 234 7.31 -5.71 10.87
N PRO A 235 7.52 -4.43 10.51
CA PRO A 235 6.47 -3.60 9.91
C PRO A 235 6.00 -4.16 8.58
N VAL A 236 6.86 -4.92 7.87
CA VAL A 236 6.54 -5.64 6.64
C VAL A 236 6.80 -7.12 6.85
N PHE A 237 5.78 -7.95 6.70
CA PHE A 237 5.95 -9.41 6.77
C PHE A 237 4.96 -10.15 5.88
N THR A 238 5.35 -11.37 5.52
CA THR A 238 4.56 -12.28 4.70
C THR A 238 3.92 -13.33 5.61
N ILE A 239 2.62 -13.56 5.46
CA ILE A 239 1.89 -14.60 6.19
C ILE A 239 1.04 -15.44 5.24
N THR A 240 0.98 -16.74 5.49
CA THR A 240 0.03 -17.67 4.85
C THR A 240 -1.07 -17.95 5.87
N PRO A 241 -2.22 -17.25 5.80
CA PRO A 241 -3.29 -17.45 6.77
C PRO A 241 -3.88 -18.86 6.65
N THR A 242 -4.16 -19.48 7.79
CA THR A 242 -4.89 -20.76 7.87
C THR A 242 -6.31 -20.59 8.41
N ASN A 243 -6.66 -19.36 8.79
CA ASN A 243 -7.94 -18.91 9.30
C ASN A 243 -8.11 -17.42 8.97
N ASP A 244 -9.32 -16.90 9.12
CA ASP A 244 -9.55 -15.45 9.06
C ASP A 244 -8.67 -14.71 10.06
N LEU A 245 -8.01 -13.65 9.59
CA LEU A 245 -7.04 -12.90 10.36
C LEU A 245 -7.41 -11.42 10.38
N HIS A 246 -7.55 -10.86 11.57
CA HIS A 246 -7.54 -9.42 11.78
C HIS A 246 -6.24 -9.01 12.49
N ALA A 247 -5.31 -8.44 11.73
CA ALA A 247 -4.02 -7.96 12.22
C ALA A 247 -4.08 -6.46 12.53
N VAL A 248 -3.68 -6.09 13.74
CA VAL A 248 -3.63 -4.71 14.23
C VAL A 248 -2.18 -4.25 14.27
N ALA A 249 -1.85 -3.21 13.52
CA ALA A 249 -0.55 -2.54 13.62
C ALA A 249 -0.57 -1.54 14.78
N VAL A 250 0.32 -1.74 15.76
CA VAL A 250 0.44 -0.86 16.93
C VAL A 250 1.53 0.18 16.68
N PHE A 251 1.17 1.45 16.85
CA PHE A 251 2.07 2.59 16.77
C PHE A 251 2.23 3.25 18.13
N ARG A 252 3.47 3.64 18.45
CA ARG A 252 3.82 4.32 19.69
C ARG A 252 4.54 5.63 19.40
N PRO A 253 4.51 6.62 20.31
CA PRO A 253 5.30 7.82 20.16
C PRO A 253 6.78 7.46 20.14
N ARG A 254 7.57 8.22 19.37
CA ARG A 254 9.01 8.22 19.53
C ARG A 254 9.35 8.96 20.81
N THR A 255 10.22 8.36 21.61
CA THR A 255 10.83 9.03 22.75
C THR A 255 12.08 9.75 22.24
N PHE A 256 12.07 11.07 22.28
CA PHE A 256 13.24 11.89 21.98
C PHE A 256 14.19 11.88 23.17
N THR A 257 15.47 12.15 22.95
CA THR A 257 16.52 12.11 24.00
C THR A 257 16.45 13.31 24.95
N GLU A 258 15.42 14.12 24.80
CA GLU A 258 15.35 15.49 25.27
C GLU A 258 14.46 15.60 26.49
N GLU A 259 15.09 15.69 27.64
CA GLU A 259 14.70 16.73 28.57
C GLU A 259 15.92 17.64 28.66
N PHE A 260 16.06 18.61 27.76
CA PHE A 260 17.17 19.60 27.73
C PHE A 260 17.38 20.40 29.05
N ASP A 261 16.67 20.02 30.11
CA ASP A 261 16.74 20.49 31.49
C ASP A 261 17.91 19.90 32.31
N LEU A 262 18.77 19.05 31.72
CA LEU A 262 19.98 18.56 32.38
C LEU A 262 21.26 19.20 31.80
N PRO A 263 22.03 20.00 32.58
CA PRO A 263 23.30 20.59 32.14
C PRO A 263 24.46 19.57 31.97
N LEU A 264 24.15 18.26 31.89
CA LEU A 264 25.12 17.15 32.00
C LEU A 264 25.43 16.44 30.66
N ILE A 265 24.76 16.78 29.56
CA ILE A 265 24.92 16.06 28.27
C ILE A 265 25.46 16.96 27.15
N PHE A 266 25.21 18.27 27.22
CA PHE A 266 25.59 19.22 26.19
C PHE A 266 26.64 20.22 26.68
N GLU A 267 27.71 20.38 25.92
CA GLU A 267 28.74 21.42 26.09
C GLU A 267 28.49 22.54 25.09
N GLY A 268 28.48 23.80 25.56
CA GLY A 268 28.28 24.93 24.65
C GLY A 268 27.66 26.18 25.26
N ASP A 269 27.46 27.17 24.38
CA ASP A 269 26.83 28.45 24.70
C ASP A 269 25.36 28.53 24.27
N TRP A 270 24.81 27.44 23.73
CA TRP A 270 23.39 27.33 23.40
C TRP A 270 22.53 27.24 24.66
N ARG A 271 21.30 27.79 24.63
CA ARG A 271 20.42 27.91 25.80
C ARG A 271 18.97 27.57 25.45
N GLY A 272 18.24 27.03 26.42
CA GLY A 272 16.79 26.75 26.31
C GLY A 272 15.98 28.01 25.98
N THR A 273 14.90 27.84 25.22
CA THR A 273 14.05 28.94 24.73
C THR A 273 12.61 28.52 24.48
N ASN A 274 11.69 29.49 24.54
CA ASN A 274 10.25 29.32 24.34
C ASN A 274 9.73 29.97 23.03
N ILE A 275 10.63 30.31 22.10
CA ILE A 275 10.27 30.92 20.81
C ILE A 275 9.47 29.92 19.96
N THR A 276 8.48 30.45 19.22
CA THR A 276 7.36 29.78 18.53
C THR A 276 7.65 28.39 17.94
N ARG A 277 6.72 27.47 18.22
CA ARG A 277 6.86 26.01 18.11
C ARG A 277 5.93 25.42 17.04
N PRO A 278 6.27 24.29 16.43
CA PRO A 278 5.31 23.47 15.68
C PRO A 278 4.35 22.72 16.62
N HIS A 279 4.84 22.09 17.70
CA HIS A 279 4.04 21.18 18.54
C HIS A 279 4.53 21.11 20.02
N GLY A 280 3.63 21.35 21.00
CA GLY A 280 3.78 20.86 22.39
C GLY A 280 4.54 21.72 23.43
N PRO A 281 4.49 21.34 24.73
CA PRO A 281 4.96 22.13 25.88
C PRO A 281 6.48 22.07 26.17
N GLU A 282 7.29 21.38 25.38
CA GLU A 282 8.73 21.12 25.68
C GLU A 282 9.70 22.22 25.19
N ASN A 283 10.91 22.26 25.76
CA ASN A 283 11.90 23.35 25.60
C ASN A 283 12.87 23.09 24.44
N SER A 284 12.84 23.89 23.37
CA SER A 284 13.91 23.88 22.36
C SER A 284 15.16 24.60 22.86
N ILE A 285 16.31 24.38 22.20
CA ILE A 285 17.55 25.13 22.47
C ILE A 285 17.95 25.98 21.27
N ARG A 286 18.58 27.13 21.52
CA ARG A 286 19.07 28.04 20.47
C ARG A 286 20.51 28.46 20.66
N SER A 287 21.14 28.88 19.57
CA SER A 287 22.42 29.58 19.58
C SER A 287 22.37 30.82 20.48
N ARG A 288 23.53 31.24 20.99
CA ARG A 288 23.60 32.52 21.72
C ARG A 288 23.16 33.69 20.84
N PRO A 289 22.65 34.80 21.42
CA PRO A 289 22.44 36.04 20.67
C PRO A 289 23.76 36.62 20.14
N PHE A 290 23.67 37.31 19.00
CA PHE A 290 24.77 38.02 18.36
C PHE A 290 24.49 39.52 18.31
N THR A 291 25.51 40.35 18.59
CA THR A 291 25.50 41.82 18.39
C THR A 291 26.48 42.25 17.30
N GLY A 292 27.02 41.28 16.56
CA GLY A 292 28.06 41.37 15.54
C GLY A 292 28.51 39.97 15.15
N SER A 293 29.66 39.80 14.49
CA SER A 293 30.13 38.48 14.05
C SER A 293 30.53 37.55 15.19
N GLY A 294 30.42 36.24 14.97
CA GLY A 294 31.04 35.24 15.82
C GLY A 294 30.48 33.85 15.61
N THR A 295 30.77 32.95 16.54
CA THR A 295 30.27 31.56 16.51
C THR A 295 29.62 31.17 17.82
N SER A 296 28.63 30.28 17.76
CA SER A 296 27.95 29.61 18.87
C SER A 296 28.00 28.11 18.65
N ARG A 297 28.35 27.33 19.67
CA ARG A 297 28.59 25.87 19.55
C ARG A 297 27.74 25.11 20.56
N LEU A 298 27.19 24.01 20.07
CA LEU A 298 26.57 22.96 20.87
C LEU A 298 27.26 21.65 20.52
N ARG A 299 27.71 20.92 21.53
CA ARG A 299 28.37 19.62 21.38
C ARG A 299 27.78 18.64 22.38
N MET A 300 27.65 17.39 21.97
CA MET A 300 27.36 16.28 22.87
C MET A 300 28.21 15.09 22.47
N THR A 301 28.78 14.40 23.45
CA THR A 301 29.53 13.15 23.23
C THR A 301 28.90 12.03 24.05
N ARG A 302 28.60 10.90 23.42
CA ARG A 302 28.03 9.73 24.09
C ARG A 302 28.38 8.43 23.37
N PRO A 303 28.57 7.31 24.09
CA PRO A 303 28.62 5.99 23.46
C PRO A 303 27.27 5.64 22.83
N THR A 304 27.33 5.11 21.61
CA THR A 304 26.18 4.64 20.83
C THR A 304 26.46 3.27 20.23
N ARG A 305 25.41 2.51 19.92
CA ARG A 305 25.51 1.25 19.16
C ARG A 305 25.43 1.46 17.64
N GLY A 306 25.38 2.72 17.22
CA GLY A 306 25.09 3.13 15.85
C GLY A 306 23.62 2.94 15.49
N GLY A 307 23.21 3.54 14.36
CA GLY A 307 21.82 3.57 13.93
C GLY A 307 21.49 4.90 13.27
N ARG A 308 20.20 5.19 13.07
CA ARG A 308 19.73 6.47 12.54
C ARG A 308 19.32 7.39 13.68
N GLY A 309 19.93 8.57 13.74
CA GLY A 309 19.49 9.67 14.60
C GLY A 309 18.71 10.71 13.79
N SER A 310 18.03 11.60 14.50
CA SER A 310 17.39 12.76 13.89
C SER A 310 17.32 13.91 14.87
N PHE A 311 17.11 15.12 14.36
CA PHE A 311 16.70 16.28 15.14
C PHE A 311 15.83 17.19 14.27
N GLU A 312 15.01 18.01 14.91
CA GLU A 312 14.34 19.12 14.29
C GLU A 312 15.17 20.39 14.44
N PHE A 313 15.15 21.23 13.42
CA PHE A 313 15.87 22.50 13.46
C PHE A 313 15.14 23.60 12.70
N ARG A 314 15.45 24.83 13.11
CA ARG A 314 15.08 26.06 12.41
C ARG A 314 16.31 26.95 12.27
N VAL A 315 16.44 27.63 11.14
CA VAL A 315 17.45 28.68 10.92
C VAL A 315 16.71 29.95 10.48
N SER A 316 17.07 31.08 11.06
CA SER A 316 16.62 32.39 10.60
C SER A 316 17.84 33.28 10.58
N SER A 317 18.40 33.46 9.40
CA SER A 317 19.69 34.12 9.19
C SER A 317 19.83 34.69 7.80
N GLU A 318 20.94 35.39 7.55
CA GLU A 318 21.31 35.74 6.19
C GLU A 318 21.63 34.52 5.34
N ARG A 319 21.20 34.54 4.06
CA ARG A 319 21.47 33.44 3.14
C ARG A 319 22.96 33.43 2.76
N SER A 320 23.58 32.25 2.84
CA SER A 320 24.97 31.94 2.47
C SER A 320 26.09 32.55 3.33
N TRP A 321 25.81 33.51 4.21
CA TRP A 321 26.81 34.13 5.07
C TRP A 321 26.75 33.59 6.49
N ASP A 322 25.56 33.61 7.06
CA ASP A 322 25.30 33.06 8.37
C ASP A 322 24.90 31.60 8.24
N THR A 323 25.67 30.71 8.87
CA THR A 323 25.50 29.27 8.65
C THR A 323 25.33 28.50 9.93
N LEU A 324 24.34 27.61 9.96
CA LEU A 324 24.31 26.45 10.84
C LEU A 324 25.02 25.28 10.16
N VAL A 325 25.98 24.67 10.86
CA VAL A 325 26.72 23.50 10.39
C VAL A 325 26.55 22.36 11.38
N PHE A 326 26.26 21.16 10.88
CA PHE A 326 26.13 19.95 11.70
C PHE A 326 27.20 18.91 11.35
N TRP A 327 27.84 18.39 12.39
CA TRP A 327 28.92 17.40 12.31
C TRP A 327 28.57 16.16 13.13
N VAL A 328 29.00 15.01 12.61
CA VAL A 328 29.07 13.75 13.35
C VAL A 328 30.54 13.34 13.41
N ASN A 329 31.09 13.29 14.61
CA ASN A 329 32.51 13.23 14.89
C ASN A 329 33.24 14.39 14.17
N GLU A 330 34.15 14.07 13.25
CA GLU A 330 34.90 15.03 12.44
C GLU A 330 34.36 15.11 11.00
N THR A 331 33.22 14.47 10.70
CA THR A 331 32.62 14.45 9.36
C THR A 331 31.49 15.48 9.28
N LEU A 332 31.56 16.35 8.28
CA LEU A 332 30.51 17.32 7.97
C LEU A 332 29.29 16.60 7.39
N HIS A 333 28.13 16.77 8.01
CA HIS A 333 26.88 16.19 7.51
C HIS A 333 26.06 17.19 6.69
N ALA A 334 25.92 18.42 7.18
CA ALA A 334 25.08 19.40 6.53
C ALA A 334 25.43 20.84 6.92
N THR A 335 25.02 21.77 6.05
CA THR A 335 25.15 23.22 6.25
C THR A 335 23.88 23.90 5.77
N TRP A 336 23.35 24.83 6.56
CA TRP A 336 22.14 25.59 6.29
C TRP A 336 22.37 27.07 6.54
N SER A 337 21.65 27.92 5.81
CA SER A 337 21.65 29.38 5.94
C SER A 337 20.33 29.94 5.41
N GLY A 338 20.01 31.19 5.71
CA GLY A 338 18.76 31.81 5.31
C GLY A 338 17.60 31.48 6.25
N GLU A 339 16.38 31.52 5.72
CA GLU A 339 15.17 31.10 6.43
C GLU A 339 14.87 29.62 6.14
N VAL A 340 15.10 28.78 7.14
CA VAL A 340 14.74 27.36 7.14
C VAL A 340 13.68 27.15 8.20
N PRO A 341 12.42 26.83 7.82
CA PRO A 341 11.38 26.52 8.80
C PRO A 341 11.73 25.25 9.57
N TRP A 342 11.02 25.00 10.68
CA TRP A 342 11.16 23.76 11.44
C TRP A 342 11.11 22.52 10.52
N THR A 343 12.25 21.85 10.42
CA THR A 343 12.48 20.73 9.51
C THR A 343 13.21 19.62 10.25
N VAL A 344 12.89 18.36 9.93
CA VAL A 344 13.62 17.20 10.44
C VAL A 344 14.88 16.95 9.60
N HIS A 345 16.02 16.81 10.25
CA HIS A 345 17.24 16.28 9.66
C HIS A 345 17.54 14.90 10.23
N GLU A 346 17.69 13.90 9.36
CA GLU A 346 18.11 12.54 9.74
C GLU A 346 19.58 12.32 9.39
N PHE A 347 20.28 11.55 10.21
CA PHE A 347 21.69 11.24 10.01
C PHE A 347 22.04 9.83 10.49
N ASP A 348 23.01 9.21 9.85
CA ASP A 348 23.55 7.92 10.29
C ASP A 348 24.60 8.12 11.37
N MET A 349 24.56 7.26 12.38
CA MET A 349 25.40 7.30 13.57
C MET A 349 26.26 6.05 13.60
N PRO A 350 27.60 6.17 13.66
CA PRO A 350 28.46 5.01 13.81
C PRO A 350 28.37 4.43 15.24
N PRO A 351 28.72 3.15 15.45
CA PRO A 351 28.89 2.60 16.80
C PRO A 351 30.16 3.17 17.47
N GLY A 352 30.16 3.19 18.81
CA GLY A 352 31.26 3.69 19.63
C GLY A 352 30.96 5.07 20.23
N ASP A 353 31.98 5.75 20.74
CA ASP A 353 31.83 7.12 21.22
C ASP A 353 31.59 8.06 20.05
N VAL A 354 30.42 8.68 20.01
CA VAL A 354 30.04 9.62 18.96
C VAL A 354 29.91 11.02 19.53
N THR A 355 30.49 11.97 18.83
CA THR A 355 30.32 13.41 19.07
C THR A 355 29.37 13.99 18.04
N LEU A 356 28.28 14.61 18.48
CA LEU A 356 27.42 15.43 17.63
C LEU A 356 27.76 16.90 17.89
N GLN A 357 27.89 17.70 16.84
CA GLN A 357 28.20 19.12 16.99
C GLN A 357 27.39 20.00 16.04
N TRP A 358 26.76 21.03 16.60
CA TRP A 358 26.09 22.10 15.87
C TRP A 358 26.86 23.39 16.09
N ILE A 359 27.18 24.08 14.99
CA ILE A 359 27.90 25.35 15.02
C ILE A 359 27.10 26.35 14.21
N TYR A 360 26.60 27.39 14.87
CA TYR A 360 26.04 28.54 14.17
C TYR A 360 27.07 29.66 14.12
N SER A 361 27.30 30.22 12.94
CA SER A 361 28.26 31.31 12.71
C SER A 361 27.55 32.51 12.09
N LYS A 362 27.69 33.67 12.72
CA LYS A 362 27.27 34.97 12.20
C LYS A 362 28.47 35.70 11.62
N ASP A 363 28.35 36.25 10.43
CA ASP A 363 29.37 37.10 9.83
C ASP A 363 29.27 38.57 10.31
N ALA A 364 30.10 39.47 9.79
CA ALA A 364 30.15 40.85 10.27
C ALA A 364 29.21 41.80 9.52
N GLN A 365 28.60 41.37 8.41
CA GLN A 365 27.84 42.23 7.52
C GLN A 365 26.40 41.73 7.37
N GLY A 366 25.48 42.67 7.15
CA GLY A 366 24.07 42.35 6.95
C GLY A 366 23.35 41.85 8.22
N ASN A 367 22.09 42.26 8.36
CA ASN A 367 21.17 41.66 9.31
C ASN A 367 19.93 41.22 8.53
N ALA A 368 19.68 39.90 8.47
CA ALA A 368 18.44 39.35 7.95
C ALA A 368 18.02 38.14 8.80
N GLY A 369 16.73 38.03 9.07
CA GLY A 369 16.22 37.05 10.01
C GLY A 369 16.51 37.43 11.47
N GLU A 370 16.53 36.42 12.33
CA GLU A 370 16.72 36.56 13.79
C GLU A 370 18.16 36.27 14.25
N ASP A 371 19.08 36.03 13.32
CA ASP A 371 20.48 35.68 13.55
C ASP A 371 20.66 34.50 14.52
N LEU A 372 19.88 33.44 14.31
CA LEU A 372 19.90 32.28 15.18
C LEU A 372 19.63 30.96 14.45
N ALA A 373 20.03 29.90 15.16
CA ALA A 373 19.60 28.54 14.88
C ALA A 373 18.97 27.94 16.14
N MET A 374 18.00 27.05 15.94
CA MET A 374 17.30 26.32 17.01
C MET A 374 17.34 24.82 16.71
N ILE A 375 17.46 24.00 17.75
CA ILE A 375 17.38 22.53 17.71
C ILE A 375 16.30 22.08 18.70
N ASP A 376 15.55 21.05 18.31
CA ASP A 376 14.53 20.36 19.10
C ASP A 376 14.41 18.90 18.63
N ASN A 377 13.65 18.06 19.33
CA ASN A 377 13.34 16.67 18.99
C ASN A 377 14.52 15.79 18.50
N LEU A 378 15.70 15.97 19.08
CA LEU A 378 16.88 15.12 18.99
C LEU A 378 16.53 13.70 19.43
N PHE A 379 16.41 12.84 18.44
CA PHE A 379 16.34 11.41 18.62
C PHE A 379 17.72 10.79 18.47
N ILE A 380 18.22 10.21 19.56
CA ILE A 380 19.31 9.26 19.55
C ILE A 380 18.70 7.91 19.91
N PRO A 381 18.95 6.84 19.13
CA PRO A 381 18.57 5.50 19.52
C PRO A 381 19.06 5.21 20.95
N PRO A 382 18.17 4.88 21.90
CA PRO A 382 18.55 4.75 23.30
C PRO A 382 19.65 3.70 23.48
N PRO A 383 20.59 3.89 24.44
CA PRO A 383 21.54 2.85 24.76
C PRO A 383 20.77 1.63 25.28
N VAL A 384 20.97 0.54 24.58
CA VAL A 384 20.21 -0.69 24.78
C VAL A 384 20.78 -1.43 25.98
N SER A 385 20.08 -1.41 27.11
CA SER A 385 20.38 -2.27 28.27
C SER A 385 19.91 -3.68 27.97
N VAL A 386 20.74 -4.42 27.25
CA VAL A 386 20.51 -5.83 26.97
C VAL A 386 21.56 -6.68 27.62
N SER A 387 21.14 -7.72 28.33
CA SER A 387 22.02 -8.77 28.83
C SER A 387 21.64 -10.09 28.21
N PHE A 388 22.63 -10.98 28.14
CA PHE A 388 22.47 -12.31 27.62
C PHE A 388 22.94 -13.31 28.67
N HIS A 389 22.10 -14.31 28.93
CA HIS A 389 22.45 -15.44 29.76
C HIS A 389 22.36 -16.72 28.92
N ALA A 390 23.48 -17.42 28.75
CA ALA A 390 23.51 -18.71 28.07
C ALA A 390 23.35 -19.87 29.07
N THR A 391 22.54 -20.88 28.73
CA THR A 391 22.35 -22.08 29.55
C THR A 391 22.36 -23.34 28.69
N LEU A 392 22.75 -24.46 29.29
CA LEU A 392 22.55 -25.80 28.73
C LEU A 392 21.38 -26.47 29.44
N GLN A 393 20.38 -26.94 28.69
CA GLN A 393 19.25 -27.69 29.25
C GLN A 393 18.93 -28.87 28.32
N GLY A 394 18.99 -30.09 28.84
CA GLY A 394 18.68 -31.30 28.07
C GLY A 394 19.61 -31.56 26.88
N GLY A 395 20.86 -31.07 26.94
CA GLY A 395 21.82 -31.14 25.82
C GLY A 395 21.66 -30.03 24.78
N GLU A 396 20.64 -29.18 24.91
CA GLU A 396 20.42 -28.03 24.02
C GLU A 396 20.98 -26.74 24.62
N ARG A 397 21.47 -25.85 23.73
CA ARG A 397 21.95 -24.53 24.08
C ARG A 397 20.84 -23.50 23.98
N TRP A 398 20.65 -22.75 25.05
CA TRP A 398 19.66 -21.69 25.17
C TRP A 398 20.32 -20.37 25.46
N LEU A 399 19.76 -19.31 24.90
CA LEU A 399 20.12 -17.93 25.19
C LEU A 399 18.88 -17.21 25.70
N THR A 400 18.98 -16.61 26.87
CA THR A 400 17.97 -15.70 27.41
C THR A 400 18.47 -14.28 27.25
N LEU A 401 17.79 -13.52 26.40
CA LEU A 401 17.91 -12.07 26.32
C LEU A 401 17.06 -11.46 27.44
N THR A 402 17.63 -10.52 28.20
CA THR A 402 16.87 -9.64 29.10
C THR A 402 17.05 -8.20 28.64
N GLY A 403 15.94 -7.51 28.39
CA GLY A 403 15.91 -6.10 27.98
C GLY A 403 14.59 -5.44 28.40
N ASP A 404 14.22 -4.36 27.71
CA ASP A 404 12.95 -3.67 27.97
C ASP A 404 11.74 -4.60 27.78
N LYS A 405 10.71 -4.39 28.60
CA LYS A 405 9.46 -5.18 28.58
C LYS A 405 8.67 -4.90 27.32
N GLU A 406 8.11 -5.96 26.73
CA GLU A 406 7.24 -5.87 25.54
C GLU A 406 7.86 -5.09 24.36
N GLN A 407 9.19 -5.08 24.28
CA GLN A 407 9.95 -4.43 23.22
C GLN A 407 10.28 -5.45 22.15
N CYS A 408 10.20 -5.04 20.88
CA CYS A 408 10.62 -5.87 19.76
C CYS A 408 12.15 -5.88 19.63
N TRP A 409 12.70 -7.08 19.45
CA TRP A 409 14.15 -7.30 19.33
C TRP A 409 14.48 -8.13 18.09
N ARG A 410 15.46 -7.65 17.33
CA ARG A 410 16.19 -8.46 16.37
C ARG A 410 17.42 -9.04 17.05
N VAL A 411 17.47 -10.37 17.17
CA VAL A 411 18.64 -11.09 17.68
C VAL A 411 19.33 -11.77 16.51
N GLU A 412 20.63 -11.55 16.37
CA GLU A 412 21.44 -12.11 15.28
C GLU A 412 22.64 -12.85 15.85
N ALA A 413 23.07 -13.90 15.16
CA ALA A 413 24.27 -14.65 15.48
C ALA A 413 25.27 -14.72 14.33
N SER A 414 26.54 -14.83 14.68
CA SER A 414 27.65 -14.96 13.76
C SER A 414 28.66 -15.98 14.27
N ARG A 415 29.36 -16.63 13.33
CA ARG A 415 30.53 -17.49 13.63
C ARG A 415 31.85 -16.73 13.56
N ASP A 416 31.88 -15.61 12.84
CA ASP A 416 33.12 -14.95 12.40
C ASP A 416 33.09 -13.41 12.54
N LEU A 417 32.02 -12.86 13.12
CA LEU A 417 31.72 -11.43 13.26
C LEU A 417 31.49 -10.68 11.94
N ARG A 418 31.52 -11.37 10.79
CA ARG A 418 31.32 -10.78 9.46
C ARG A 418 29.95 -11.11 8.90
N ALA A 419 29.60 -12.40 8.88
CA ALA A 419 28.29 -12.87 8.43
C ALA A 419 27.35 -13.00 9.63
N TRP A 420 26.24 -12.26 9.60
CA TRP A 420 25.23 -12.26 10.66
C TRP A 420 23.93 -12.87 10.15
N HIS A 421 23.37 -13.79 10.92
CA HIS A 421 22.10 -14.45 10.64
C HIS A 421 21.07 -14.08 11.70
N VAL A 422 19.87 -13.73 11.28
CA VAL A 422 18.76 -13.48 12.21
C VAL A 422 18.39 -14.80 12.89
N LEU A 423 18.51 -14.83 14.22
CA LEU A 423 18.00 -15.92 15.05
C LEU A 423 16.52 -15.73 15.33
N THR A 424 16.11 -14.49 15.60
CA THR A 424 14.72 -14.17 15.91
C THR A 424 14.43 -12.67 15.78
N ASP A 425 13.17 -12.36 15.45
CA ASP A 425 12.57 -11.03 15.46
C ASP A 425 11.31 -11.10 16.33
N GLN A 426 11.49 -11.05 17.65
CA GLN A 426 10.44 -11.34 18.61
C GLN A 426 10.39 -10.29 19.71
N ARG A 427 9.20 -10.20 20.32
CA ARG A 427 8.94 -9.32 21.44
C ARG A 427 9.39 -9.98 22.74
N THR A 428 10.00 -9.21 23.64
CA THR A 428 10.17 -9.65 25.03
C THR A 428 8.82 -9.80 25.71
N ASP A 429 8.76 -10.68 26.70
CA ASP A 429 7.56 -10.85 27.53
C ASP A 429 7.36 -9.69 28.53
N GLY A 430 6.32 -9.80 29.37
CA GLY A 430 6.03 -8.81 30.43
C GLY A 430 7.10 -8.75 31.53
N ALA A 431 8.05 -9.70 31.57
CA ALA A 431 9.24 -9.66 32.42
C ALA A 431 10.47 -9.09 31.70
N GLY A 432 10.37 -8.75 30.41
CA GLY A 432 11.49 -8.24 29.62
C GLY A 432 12.42 -9.35 29.11
N GLN A 433 11.95 -10.60 29.09
CA GLN A 433 12.76 -11.75 28.69
C GLN A 433 12.36 -12.29 27.32
N LEU A 434 13.35 -12.76 26.59
CA LEU A 434 13.18 -13.51 25.35
C LEU A 434 14.15 -14.68 25.37
N ARG A 435 13.61 -15.90 25.38
CA ARG A 435 14.39 -17.14 25.43
C ARG A 435 14.38 -17.80 24.05
N LEU A 436 15.56 -18.07 23.52
CA LEU A 436 15.75 -18.67 22.20
C LEU A 436 16.73 -19.84 22.25
N ARG A 437 16.44 -20.87 21.46
CA ARG A 437 17.41 -21.94 21.20
C ARG A 437 18.46 -21.41 20.24
N VAL A 438 19.73 -21.67 20.52
CA VAL A 438 20.83 -21.25 19.65
C VAL A 438 21.42 -22.44 18.88
N PRO A 439 21.94 -22.22 17.67
CA PRO A 439 22.57 -23.29 16.89
C PRO A 439 23.78 -23.91 17.60
N ASP A 440 24.03 -25.19 17.34
CA ASP A 440 25.16 -25.95 17.89
C ASP A 440 26.48 -25.60 17.16
N TRP A 441 26.93 -24.35 17.31
CA TRP A 441 28.19 -23.87 16.73
C TRP A 441 29.31 -23.90 17.77
N THR A 442 30.53 -24.22 17.35
CA THR A 442 31.72 -24.25 18.22
C THR A 442 32.11 -22.86 18.75
N SER A 443 31.79 -21.80 18.01
CA SER A 443 31.90 -20.41 18.44
C SER A 443 30.66 -19.64 17.99
N LEU A 444 30.10 -18.85 18.90
CA LEU A 444 28.85 -18.13 18.69
C LEU A 444 28.98 -16.71 19.23
N TYR A 445 28.93 -15.73 18.34
CA TYR A 445 28.77 -14.32 18.70
C TYR A 445 27.31 -13.96 18.53
N VAL A 446 26.74 -13.26 19.51
CA VAL A 446 25.34 -12.80 19.45
C VAL A 446 25.28 -11.29 19.63
N ARG A 447 24.39 -10.65 18.88
CA ARG A 447 24.01 -9.26 19.09
C ARG A 447 22.49 -9.15 19.09
N ALA A 448 21.97 -8.15 19.79
CA ALA A 448 20.57 -7.79 19.70
C ALA A 448 20.39 -6.27 19.56
N ARG A 449 19.36 -5.89 18.82
CA ARG A 449 18.98 -4.51 18.56
C ARG A 449 17.47 -4.37 18.77
N PRO A 450 16.99 -3.34 19.47
CA PRO A 450 15.57 -3.03 19.50
C PRO A 450 15.13 -2.58 18.10
N GLN A 451 13.89 -2.92 17.74
CA GLN A 451 13.23 -2.46 16.50
C GLN A 451 12.36 -1.23 16.74
#